data_AF-A0A4Z0QMB4-F1
#
_entry.id   AF-A0A4Z0QMB4-F1
#
_cell.length_a   1.000
_cell.length_b   1.000
_cell.length_c   1.000
_cell.angle_alpha   90.00
_cell.angle_beta   90.00
_cell.angle_gamma   90.00
#
_symmetry.space_group_name_H-M   'P 1'
#
loop_
_entity.id
_entity.type
_entity.pdbx_description
1 polymer ?
#
loop_
_entity_poly.entity_id
_entity_poly.type
_entity_poly.pdbx_seq_one_letter_code
_entity_poly.pdbx_strand_id
1 'polypeptide(L)'
;GGCDGTTLGPGVDKGYEEIDEGMGEARQAVVDQAKLEEEMGDLLFATVYMARHLGTKAELALQKANDKFERRFREVERIVAARG
;
A
#
# COMPACT_ATOMS: atom_id res chain seq x y z
N GLY A 1 -11.96 -15.84 27.29
CA GLY A 1 -12.63 -15.33 26.07
C GLY A 1 -11.64 -14.41 25.41
N GLY A 2 -11.21 -14.62 24.18
CA GLY A 2 -12.07 -14.70 23.01
C GLY A 2 -11.75 -13.45 22.19
N CYS A 3 -10.63 -13.48 21.47
CA CYS A 3 -10.38 -12.53 20.39
C CYS A 3 -10.82 -13.25 19.13
N ASP A 4 -12.09 -13.08 18.83
CA ASP A 4 -12.76 -13.43 17.60
C ASP A 4 -12.15 -12.65 16.44
N GLY A 5 -11.25 -13.31 15.70
CA GLY A 5 -10.60 -12.80 14.49
C GLY A 5 -11.54 -12.61 13.29
N THR A 6 -12.75 -12.11 13.52
CA THR A 6 -13.80 -11.88 12.52
C THR A 6 -14.11 -10.41 12.26
N THR A 7 -13.56 -9.49 13.04
CA THR A 7 -13.76 -8.05 12.83
C THR A 7 -12.50 -7.46 12.18
N LEU A 8 -12.49 -7.38 10.85
CA LEU A 8 -11.46 -6.66 10.09
C LEU A 8 -11.45 -5.13 10.37
N GLY A 9 -12.49 -4.62 11.05
CA GLY A 9 -12.73 -3.20 11.32
C GLY A 9 -11.49 -2.43 11.78
N PRO A 10 -10.82 -2.80 12.89
CA PRO A 10 -9.75 -1.96 13.43
C PRO A 10 -8.53 -1.82 12.52
N GLY A 11 -8.22 -2.85 11.71
CA GLY A 11 -7.06 -2.82 10.81
C GLY A 11 -7.36 -2.12 9.49
N VAL A 12 -8.57 -2.28 8.96
CA VAL A 12 -9.02 -1.65 7.71
C VAL A 12 -9.31 -0.17 7.92
N ASP A 13 -9.99 0.17 9.02
CA ASP A 13 -10.29 1.56 9.36
C ASP A 13 -8.99 2.35 9.59
N LYS A 14 -8.04 1.74 10.32
CA LYS A 14 -6.70 2.31 10.48
C LYS A 14 -6.00 2.52 9.13
N GLY A 15 -6.04 1.54 8.23
CA GLY A 15 -5.42 1.70 6.90
C GLY A 15 -5.98 2.88 6.09
N TYR A 16 -7.28 3.19 6.22
CA TYR A 16 -7.87 4.37 5.57
C TYR A 16 -7.46 5.67 6.26
N GLU A 17 -7.38 5.69 7.58
CA GLU A 17 -6.91 6.83 8.38
C GLU A 17 -5.50 7.27 7.96
N GLU A 18 -4.54 6.33 7.92
CA GLU A 18 -3.14 6.63 7.54
C GLU A 18 -3.01 7.13 6.08
N ILE A 19 -3.87 6.64 5.17
CA ILE A 19 -3.91 7.16 3.78
C ILE A 19 -4.33 8.62 3.77
N ASP A 20 -5.38 8.97 4.52
CA ASP A 20 -5.90 10.33 4.56
C ASP A 20 -4.91 11.29 5.24
N GLU A 21 -4.22 10.85 6.30
CA GLU A 21 -3.19 11.63 7.00
C GLU A 21 -1.97 11.90 6.11
N GLY A 22 -1.39 10.86 5.50
CA GLY A 22 -0.27 11.01 4.56
C GLY A 22 -0.62 11.85 3.33
N MET A 23 -1.84 11.73 2.80
CA MET A 23 -2.32 12.58 1.70
C MET A 23 -2.57 14.02 2.15
N GLY A 24 -2.96 14.24 3.39
CA GLY A 24 -3.08 15.57 4.02
C GLY A 24 -1.73 16.29 4.06
N GLU A 25 -0.70 15.60 4.54
CA GLU A 25 0.68 16.11 4.59
C GLU A 25 1.26 16.39 3.20
N ALA A 26 1.08 15.47 2.25
CA ALA A 26 1.59 15.62 0.89
C ALA A 26 0.95 16.77 0.11
N ARG A 27 -0.23 17.26 0.53
CA ARG A 27 -0.98 18.35 -0.12
C ARG A 27 -0.72 19.72 0.48
N GLN A 28 0.10 19.83 1.52
CA GLN A 28 0.41 21.12 2.13
C GLN A 28 1.21 22.02 1.19
N ALA A 29 1.06 23.34 1.33
CA ALA A 29 1.81 24.32 0.54
C ALA A 29 3.33 24.26 0.79
N VAL A 30 3.73 23.81 1.98
CA VAL A 30 5.09 23.45 2.36
C VAL A 30 5.01 22.08 3.00
N VAL A 31 5.66 21.08 2.41
CA VAL A 31 5.63 19.70 2.89
C VAL A 31 6.66 19.53 4.00
N ASP A 32 6.22 19.12 5.18
CA ASP A 32 7.12 18.60 6.23
C ASP A 32 7.56 17.18 5.86
N GLN A 33 8.82 17.04 5.44
CA GLN A 33 9.35 15.76 4.99
C GLN A 33 9.46 14.74 6.13
N ALA A 34 9.73 15.18 7.36
CA ALA A 34 9.87 14.27 8.50
C ALA A 34 8.50 13.70 8.87
N LYS A 35 7.47 14.56 8.90
CA LYS A 35 6.10 14.12 9.15
C LYS A 35 5.59 13.23 8.02
N LEU A 36 5.81 13.60 6.75
CA LEU A 36 5.43 12.74 5.62
C LEU A 36 6.08 11.35 5.70
N GLU A 37 7.35 11.26 6.09
CA GLU A 37 8.03 9.97 6.27
C GLU A 37 7.40 9.13 7.39
N GLU A 38 6.99 9.75 8.50
CA GLU A 38 6.25 9.13 9.60
C GLU A 38 4.92 8.53 9.12
N GLU A 39 4.07 9.34 8.47
CA GLU A 39 2.77 8.90 7.94
C GLU A 39 2.92 7.77 6.90
N MET A 40 3.95 7.84 6.06
CA MET A 40 4.24 6.77 5.10
C MET A 40 4.65 5.46 5.78
N GLY A 41 5.37 5.55 6.91
CA GLY A 41 5.72 4.39 7.73
C GLY A 41 4.49 3.72 8.34
N ASP A 42 3.58 4.51 8.91
CA ASP A 42 2.36 4.00 9.52
C ASP A 42 1.40 3.40 8.50
N LEU A 43 1.28 4.00 7.30
CA LEU A 43 0.54 3.41 6.18
C LEU A 43 1.09 2.04 5.76
N LEU A 44 2.41 1.91 5.63
CA LEU A 44 3.06 0.64 5.29
C LEU A 44 2.82 -0.41 6.39
N PHE A 45 2.92 0.00 7.66
CA PHE A 45 2.65 -0.88 8.80
C PHE A 45 1.20 -1.34 8.83
N ALA A 46 0.24 -0.44 8.66
CA ALA A 46 -1.19 -0.75 8.58
C ALA A 46 -1.48 -1.73 7.44
N THR A 47 -0.85 -1.54 6.27
CA THR A 47 -0.97 -2.43 5.12
C THR A 47 -0.47 -3.85 5.43
N VAL A 48 0.70 -3.98 6.07
CA VAL A 48 1.26 -5.28 6.47
C VAL A 48 0.38 -5.94 7.55
N TYR A 49 -0.11 -5.16 8.50
CA TYR A 49 -1.01 -5.61 9.55
C TYR A 49 -2.32 -6.17 8.97
N MET A 50 -2.92 -5.46 8.01
CA MET A 50 -4.11 -5.91 7.27
C MET A 50 -3.83 -7.21 6.52
N ALA A 51 -2.72 -7.30 5.78
CA ALA A 51 -2.36 -8.50 5.02
C ALA A 51 -2.33 -9.73 5.94
N ARG A 52 -1.73 -9.60 7.13
CA ARG A 52 -1.70 -10.66 8.16
C ARG A 52 -3.10 -11.05 8.64
N HIS A 53 -3.97 -10.10 8.92
CA HIS A 53 -5.35 -10.36 9.37
C HIS A 53 -6.20 -11.04 8.29
N LEU A 54 -5.95 -10.73 7.02
CA LEU A 54 -6.58 -11.35 5.86
C LEU A 54 -6.00 -12.72 5.50
N GLY A 55 -5.05 -13.25 6.29
CA GLY A 55 -4.42 -14.54 6.03
C GLY A 55 -3.46 -14.54 4.82
N THR A 56 -2.98 -13.36 4.41
CA THR A 56 -2.03 -13.21 3.31
C THR A 56 -0.65 -12.82 3.83
N LYS A 57 0.42 -13.21 3.11
CA LYS A 57 1.78 -12.74 3.40
C LYS A 57 2.06 -11.49 2.57
N ALA A 58 2.26 -10.36 3.25
CA ALA A 58 2.50 -9.07 2.59
C ALA A 58 3.65 -9.11 1.58
N GLU A 59 4.78 -9.74 1.95
CA GLU A 59 5.94 -9.91 1.07
C GLU A 59 5.60 -10.65 -0.23
N LEU A 60 4.90 -11.78 -0.13
CA LEU A 60 4.48 -12.55 -1.32
C LEU A 60 3.46 -11.79 -2.16
N ALA A 61 2.56 -11.03 -1.53
CA ALA A 61 1.60 -10.19 -2.23
C ALA A 61 2.31 -9.07 -3.02
N LEU A 62 3.30 -8.42 -2.39
CA LEU A 62 4.10 -7.38 -3.03
C LEU A 62 4.96 -7.93 -4.17
N GLN A 63 5.59 -9.10 -3.99
CA GLN A 63 6.35 -9.77 -5.07
C GLN A 63 5.47 -10.01 -6.30
N LYS A 64 4.26 -10.57 -6.11
CA LYS A 64 3.31 -10.80 -7.21
C LYS A 64 2.84 -9.50 -7.86
N ALA A 65 2.72 -8.41 -7.10
CA ALA A 65 2.37 -7.10 -7.62
C ALA A 65 3.49 -6.55 -8.50
N ASN A 66 4.75 -6.69 -8.08
CA ASN A 66 5.93 -6.31 -8.86
C ASN A 66 6.00 -7.08 -10.18
N ASP A 67 5.86 -8.41 -10.15
CA ASP A 67 5.86 -9.25 -11.36
C ASP A 67 4.75 -8.85 -12.35
N LYS A 68 3.57 -8.48 -11.82
CA LYS A 68 2.45 -8.00 -12.62
C LYS A 68 2.73 -6.64 -13.25
N PHE A 69 3.38 -5.73 -12.53
CA PHE A 69 3.77 -4.42 -13.04
C PHE A 69 4.83 -4.55 -14.12
N GLU A 70 5.87 -5.35 -13.89
CA GLU A 70 6.93 -5.65 -14.87
C GLU A 70 6.34 -6.22 -16.17
N ARG A 71 5.44 -7.21 -16.06
CA ARG A 71 4.77 -7.79 -17.24
C ARG A 71 4.00 -6.73 -18.04
N ARG A 72 3.29 -5.83 -17.35
CA ARG A 72 2.54 -4.74 -18.01
C ARG A 72 3.48 -3.75 -18.70
N PHE A 73 4.60 -3.42 -18.06
CA PHE A 73 5.59 -2.52 -18.63
C PHE A 73 6.21 -3.10 -19.90
N ARG A 74 6.63 -4.38 -19.87
CA ARG A 74 7.15 -5.09 -21.05
C ARG A 74 6.17 -5.16 -22.21
N GLU A 75 4.87 -5.28 -21.91
CA GLU A 75 3.84 -5.25 -22.95
C GLU A 75 3.76 -3.87 -23.63
N VAL A 76 3.82 -2.79 -22.84
CA VAL A 76 3.86 -1.43 -23.37
C VAL A 76 5.09 -1.23 -24.25
N GLU A 77 6.27 -1.67 -23.81
CA GLU A 77 7.51 -1.62 -24.60
C GLU A 77 7.37 -2.36 -25.93
N ARG A 78 6.77 -3.57 -25.92
CA ARG A 78 6.51 -4.34 -27.14
C ARG A 78 5.58 -3.60 -28.09
N ILE A 79 4.49 -3.02 -27.58
CA ILE A 79 3.52 -2.27 -28.41
C ILE A 79 4.19 -1.05 -29.04
N VAL A 80 5.03 -0.34 -28.30
CA VAL A 80 5.78 0.82 -28.81
C VAL A 80 6.78 0.39 -29.88
N ALA A 81 7.54 -0.68 -29.63
CA ALA A 81 8.52 -1.21 -30.59
C ALA A 81 7.88 -1.72 -31.88
N ALA A 82 6.67 -2.28 -31.82
CA ALA A 82 5.94 -2.77 -33.01
C ALA A 82 5.29 -1.66 -33.84
N ARG A 83 5.24 -0.42 -33.33
CA ARG A 83 4.69 0.76 -34.02
C ARG A 83 5.76 1.65 -34.66
N GLY A 84 7.04 1.38 -34.39
CA GLY A 84 8.19 1.97 -35.09
C GLY A 84 8.66 1.07 -36.22
#